data_AF-X1ED88-F1
#
_entry.id   AF-X1ED88-F1
#
_cell.length_a   1.000
_cell.length_b   1.000
_cell.length_c   1.000
_cell.angle_alpha   90.00
_cell.angle_beta   90.00
_cell.angle_gamma   90.00
#
_symmetry.space_group_name_H-M   'P 1'
#
loop_
_entity.id
_entity.type
_entity.pdbx_description
1 polymer ?
#
loop_
_entity_poly.entity_id
_entity_poly.type
_entity_poly.pdbx_seq_one_letter_code
_entity_poly.pdbx_strand_id
1 'polypeptide(L)'
;GGFWRYFFVKYPESNNMHKKMLYVRNKLIYTEENLLKIQDDNIISIILNKINNAWDEIYKAQSNDSYWHGLFGGVYLQFLRFSVYTHLINAEKLIDTINALINPNLTSYIYITPIDFNKNSKTEYIIESDIYNLYIDPNDGGTLFELDYKPKSYNLLNTMTRWPEAYHESKKLEIYEVLVDRFRRSMFRLRFLHDDVTIEQFQSDKY
;
A
#
# COMPACT_ATOMS: atom_id res chain seq x y z
N GLY A 1 23.44 4.26 15.93
CA GLY A 1 22.86 4.94 14.76
C GLY A 1 22.43 3.88 13.75
N GLY A 2 21.42 4.17 12.92
CA GLY A 2 20.89 3.22 11.94
C GLY A 2 20.79 3.83 10.54
N PHE A 3 20.69 2.97 9.52
CA PHE A 3 20.49 3.36 8.13
C PHE A 3 19.00 3.62 7.83
N TRP A 4 18.67 4.71 7.12
CA TRP A 4 17.28 5.14 6.91
C TRP A 4 16.39 4.06 6.28
N ARG A 5 16.92 3.24 5.35
CA ARG A 5 16.14 2.17 4.70
C ARG A 5 15.64 1.10 5.69
N TYR A 6 16.19 1.02 6.89
CA TYR A 6 15.65 0.13 7.94
C TYR A 6 14.23 0.51 8.37
N PHE A 7 13.72 1.70 8.04
CA PHE A 7 12.30 2.03 8.27
C PHE A 7 11.35 1.13 7.47
N PHE A 8 11.78 0.57 6.34
CA PHE A 8 11.00 -0.44 5.61
C PHE A 8 11.05 -1.84 6.26
N VAL A 9 11.97 -2.07 7.19
CA VAL A 9 11.96 -3.28 8.02
C VAL A 9 11.14 -3.02 9.28
N LYS A 10 11.34 -1.85 9.90
CA LYS A 10 10.69 -1.45 11.14
C LYS A 10 9.18 -1.29 10.99
N TYR A 11 8.73 -0.69 9.88
CA TYR A 11 7.31 -0.44 9.62
C TYR A 11 6.86 -1.15 8.34
N PRO A 12 6.20 -2.31 8.47
CA PRO A 12 5.62 -3.01 7.33
C PRO A 12 4.69 -2.13 6.48
N GLU A 13 3.97 -1.20 7.09
CA GLU A 13 3.09 -0.25 6.41
C GLU A 13 3.86 0.74 5.52
N SER A 14 5.05 1.19 5.94
CA SER A 14 5.94 2.00 5.11
C SER A 14 6.50 1.20 3.94
N ASN A 15 6.94 -0.04 4.22
CA ASN A 15 7.40 -0.95 3.17
C ASN A 15 6.31 -1.17 2.12
N ASN A 16 5.07 -1.37 2.58
CA ASN A 16 3.89 -1.59 1.75
C ASN A 16 3.68 -0.41 0.77
N MET A 17 3.61 0.82 1.28
CA MET A 17 3.50 2.03 0.45
C MET A 17 4.67 2.14 -0.55
N HIS A 18 5.91 1.89 -0.10
CA HIS A 18 7.08 2.02 -0.97
C HIS A 18 7.09 0.97 -2.07
N LYS A 19 6.76 -0.29 -1.75
CA LYS A 19 6.69 -1.36 -2.74
C LYS A 19 5.51 -1.19 -3.69
N LYS A 20 4.39 -0.63 -3.22
CA LYS A 20 3.30 -0.19 -4.10
C LYS A 20 3.78 0.88 -5.08
N MET A 21 4.50 1.89 -4.60
CA MET A 21 5.07 2.92 -5.47
C MET A 21 5.95 2.31 -6.57
N LEU A 22 6.83 1.38 -6.22
CA LEU A 22 7.65 0.67 -7.21
C LEU A 22 6.80 -0.19 -8.18
N TYR A 23 5.76 -0.84 -7.67
CA TYR A 23 4.84 -1.65 -8.47
C TYR A 23 4.13 -0.81 -9.53
N VAL A 24 3.48 0.29 -9.12
CA VAL A 24 2.75 1.21 -10.00
C VAL A 24 3.70 1.88 -10.99
N ARG A 25 4.90 2.27 -10.55
CA ARG A 25 5.96 2.78 -11.42
C ARG A 25 6.32 1.79 -12.52
N ASN A 26 6.57 0.54 -12.17
CA ASN A 26 6.93 -0.48 -13.16
C ASN A 26 5.78 -0.80 -14.11
N LYS A 27 4.53 -0.74 -13.63
CA LYS A 27 3.33 -0.87 -14.46
C LYS A 27 3.25 0.25 -15.50
N LEU A 28 3.53 1.50 -15.12
CA LEU A 28 3.58 2.63 -16.05
C LEU A 28 4.68 2.46 -17.11
N ILE A 29 5.89 2.06 -16.71
CA ILE A 29 7.00 1.79 -17.63
C ILE A 29 6.61 0.70 -18.65
N TYR A 30 5.97 -0.38 -18.20
CA TYR A 30 5.49 -1.43 -19.10
C TYR A 30 4.41 -0.90 -20.06
N THR A 31 3.52 -0.03 -19.60
CA THR A 31 2.54 0.64 -20.47
C THR A 31 3.21 1.52 -21.53
N GLU A 32 4.27 2.25 -21.18
CA GLU A 32 5.06 3.05 -22.12
C GLU A 32 5.72 2.20 -23.23
N GLU A 33 6.33 1.08 -22.85
CA GLU A 33 6.95 0.16 -23.80
C GLU A 33 5.94 -0.39 -24.83
N ASN A 34 4.67 -0.55 -24.42
CA ASN A 34 3.61 -1.01 -25.30
C ASN A 34 3.08 0.07 -26.26
N LEU A 35 3.39 1.35 -26.05
CA LEU A 35 2.99 2.42 -26.98
C LEU A 35 3.62 2.30 -28.36
N LEU A 36 4.79 1.68 -28.45
CA LEU A 36 5.52 1.48 -29.71
C LEU A 36 4.71 0.67 -30.75
N LYS A 37 3.57 0.10 -30.35
CA LYS A 37 2.68 -0.72 -31.19
C LYS A 37 1.52 0.08 -31.81
N ILE A 38 1.32 1.34 -31.42
CA ILE A 38 0.20 2.18 -31.89
C ILE A 38 0.63 3.00 -33.10
N GLN A 39 -0.26 3.16 -34.09
CA GLN A 39 0.02 3.88 -35.34
C GLN A 39 -0.77 5.20 -35.50
N ASP A 40 -1.70 5.48 -34.60
CA ASP A 40 -2.54 6.71 -34.65
C ASP A 40 -1.91 7.83 -33.81
N ASP A 41 -1.38 8.85 -34.49
CA ASP A 41 -0.69 10.00 -33.89
C ASP A 41 -1.58 10.80 -32.91
N ASN A 42 -2.89 10.89 -33.16
CA ASN A 42 -3.81 11.61 -32.28
C ASN A 42 -3.97 10.86 -30.95
N ILE A 43 -4.14 9.53 -31.03
CA ILE A 43 -4.24 8.67 -29.84
C ILE A 43 -2.93 8.70 -29.06
N ILE A 44 -1.78 8.65 -29.74
CA ILE A 44 -0.46 8.71 -29.11
C ILE A 44 -0.31 9.99 -28.29
N SER A 45 -0.66 11.16 -28.84
CA SER A 45 -0.58 12.44 -28.12
C SER A 45 -1.42 12.46 -26.83
N ILE A 46 -2.64 11.93 -26.89
CA ILE A 46 -3.53 11.80 -25.71
C ILE A 46 -2.90 10.89 -24.65
N ILE A 47 -2.34 9.76 -25.07
CA ILE A 47 -1.72 8.80 -24.15
C ILE A 47 -0.46 9.37 -23.51
N LEU A 48 0.40 10.05 -24.27
CA LEU A 48 1.61 10.70 -23.74
C LEU A 48 1.28 11.73 -22.66
N ASN A 49 0.22 12.51 -22.83
CA ASN A 49 -0.27 13.42 -21.78
C ASN A 49 -0.69 12.64 -20.52
N LYS A 50 -1.45 11.55 -20.67
CA LYS A 50 -1.85 10.70 -19.53
C LYS A 50 -0.66 10.06 -18.82
N ILE A 51 0.38 9.67 -19.54
CA ILE A 51 1.63 9.15 -18.98
C ILE A 51 2.33 10.21 -18.14
N ASN A 52 2.46 11.45 -18.64
CA ASN A 52 3.06 12.55 -17.89
C ASN A 52 2.28 12.80 -16.58
N ASN A 53 0.95 12.83 -16.65
CA ASN A 53 0.11 12.96 -15.45
C ASN A 53 0.29 11.78 -14.48
N ALA A 54 0.48 10.55 -14.98
CA ALA A 54 0.69 9.38 -14.14
C ALA A 54 2.05 9.42 -13.43
N TRP A 55 3.10 9.91 -14.11
CA TRP A 55 4.39 10.18 -13.49
C TRP A 55 4.30 11.27 -12.42
N ASP A 56 3.58 12.36 -12.68
CA ASP A 56 3.37 13.42 -11.69
C ASP A 56 2.72 12.87 -10.41
N GLU A 57 1.72 12.00 -10.53
CA GLU A 57 1.11 11.33 -9.38
C GLU A 57 2.11 10.41 -8.66
N ILE A 58 2.90 9.61 -9.39
CA ILE A 58 3.95 8.77 -8.78
C ILE A 58 4.98 9.63 -8.02
N TYR A 59 5.40 10.77 -8.58
CA TYR A 59 6.36 11.66 -7.92
C TYR A 59 5.79 12.30 -6.66
N LYS A 60 4.52 12.72 -6.67
CA LYS A 60 3.83 13.22 -5.45
C LYS A 60 3.81 12.18 -4.34
N ALA A 61 3.65 10.90 -4.70
CA ALA A 61 3.67 9.78 -3.75
C ALA A 61 5.05 9.51 -3.13
N GLN A 62 6.14 10.08 -3.66
CA GLN A 62 7.51 9.84 -3.16
C GLN A 62 7.94 10.81 -2.07
N SER A 63 7.03 11.65 -1.55
CA SER A 63 7.32 12.52 -0.41
C SER A 63 7.77 11.70 0.81
N ASN A 64 9.02 11.91 1.21
CA ASN A 64 9.72 11.06 2.17
C ASN A 64 9.04 10.97 3.54
N ASP A 65 8.39 12.04 4.01
CA ASP A 65 7.84 12.19 5.37
C ASP A 65 6.90 11.04 5.77
N SER A 66 6.16 10.50 4.80
CA SER A 66 5.21 9.41 4.99
C SER A 66 5.88 8.04 5.24
N TYR A 67 7.17 7.90 4.92
CA TYR A 67 7.86 6.61 4.87
C TYR A 67 8.71 6.29 6.11
N TRP A 68 8.81 7.21 7.06
CA TRP A 68 9.62 7.00 8.25
C TRP A 68 9.08 7.76 9.45
N HIS A 69 9.62 7.48 10.62
CA HIS A 69 9.32 8.26 11.82
C HIS A 69 10.61 8.49 12.61
N GLY A 70 10.84 9.75 12.96
CA GLY A 70 11.94 10.20 13.80
C GLY A 70 11.39 10.89 15.04
N LEU A 71 11.58 12.20 15.15
CA LEU A 71 11.03 13.01 16.25
C LEU A 71 9.55 13.39 16.02
N PHE A 72 9.15 13.56 14.76
CA PHE A 72 7.82 14.03 14.38
C PHE A 72 7.03 12.94 13.63
N GLY A 73 5.71 13.03 13.72
CA GLY A 73 4.76 11.95 13.43
C GLY A 73 5.06 11.10 12.19
N GLY A 74 5.44 11.69 11.05
CA GLY A 74 5.91 10.94 9.87
C GLY A 74 4.93 9.84 9.44
N VAL A 75 5.40 8.60 9.30
CA VAL A 75 4.57 7.43 8.98
C VAL A 75 3.43 7.22 9.96
N TYR A 76 3.43 7.75 11.18
CA TYR A 76 2.28 7.67 12.09
C TYR A 76 1.13 8.61 11.69
N LEU A 77 1.39 9.71 10.97
CA LEU A 77 0.36 10.66 10.54
C LEU A 77 -0.46 10.08 9.38
N GLN A 78 -1.72 9.76 9.66
CA GLN A 78 -2.60 9.09 8.68
C GLN A 78 -2.79 9.89 7.39
N PHE A 79 -2.90 11.22 7.48
CA PHE A 79 -3.10 12.06 6.30
C PHE A 79 -1.90 12.05 5.34
N LEU A 80 -0.67 11.86 5.84
CA LEU A 80 0.52 11.72 5.01
C LEU A 80 0.48 10.42 4.22
N ARG A 81 0.21 9.30 4.91
CA ARG A 81 0.01 7.99 4.25
C ARG A 81 -1.16 8.02 3.27
N PHE A 82 -2.24 8.70 3.62
CA PHE A 82 -3.41 8.86 2.76
C PHE A 82 -3.06 9.55 1.45
N SER A 83 -2.22 10.59 1.50
CA SER A 83 -1.70 11.28 0.32
C SER A 83 -0.93 10.32 -0.60
N VAL A 84 -0.02 9.51 -0.04
CA VAL A 84 0.74 8.50 -0.81
C VAL A 84 -0.19 7.55 -1.54
N TYR A 85 -1.14 6.94 -0.84
CA TYR A 85 -2.11 6.02 -1.44
C TYR A 85 -2.98 6.69 -2.50
N THR A 86 -3.48 7.90 -2.23
CA THR A 86 -4.32 8.65 -3.18
C THR A 86 -3.62 8.84 -4.51
N HIS A 87 -2.37 9.29 -4.46
CA HIS A 87 -1.57 9.54 -5.65
C HIS A 87 -1.21 8.25 -6.40
N LEU A 88 -0.83 7.18 -5.70
CA LEU A 88 -0.56 5.90 -6.35
C LEU A 88 -1.80 5.33 -7.05
N ILE A 89 -2.98 5.40 -6.41
CA ILE A 89 -4.23 4.93 -7.00
C ILE A 89 -4.65 5.80 -8.19
N ASN A 90 -4.41 7.12 -8.14
CA ASN A 90 -4.63 8.01 -9.29
C ASN A 90 -3.76 7.64 -10.49
N ALA A 91 -2.47 7.33 -10.26
CA ALA A 91 -1.59 6.84 -11.31
C ALA A 91 -2.11 5.52 -11.91
N GLU A 92 -2.60 4.59 -11.10
CA GLU A 92 -3.22 3.35 -11.58
C GLU A 92 -4.46 3.59 -12.44
N LYS A 93 -5.32 4.54 -12.07
CA LYS A 93 -6.50 4.92 -12.87
C LYS A 93 -6.12 5.53 -14.23
N LEU A 94 -5.02 6.30 -14.26
CA LEU A 94 -4.47 6.82 -15.52
C LEU A 94 -3.93 5.69 -16.38
N ILE A 95 -3.20 4.74 -15.80
CA ILE A 95 -2.75 3.51 -16.48
C ILE A 95 -3.95 2.73 -17.03
N ASP A 96 -5.02 2.55 -16.26
CA ASP A 96 -6.23 1.85 -16.71
C ASP A 96 -6.88 2.56 -17.89
N THR A 97 -6.94 3.89 -17.86
CA THR A 97 -7.45 4.69 -18.98
C THR A 97 -6.58 4.53 -20.22
N ILE A 98 -5.26 4.51 -20.07
CA ILE A 98 -4.32 4.27 -21.18
C ILE A 98 -4.54 2.87 -21.75
N ASN A 99 -4.64 1.85 -20.91
CA ASN A 99 -4.87 0.47 -21.35
C ASN A 99 -6.20 0.31 -22.10
N ALA A 100 -7.24 1.05 -21.71
CA ALA A 100 -8.51 1.09 -22.43
C ALA A 100 -8.41 1.79 -23.80
N LEU A 101 -7.55 2.82 -23.94
CA LEU A 101 -7.26 3.44 -25.23
C LEU A 101 -6.46 2.49 -26.15
N ILE A 102 -5.55 1.70 -25.58
CA ILE A 102 -4.77 0.68 -26.32
C ILE A 102 -5.66 -0.50 -26.72
N ASN A 103 -6.60 -0.90 -25.85
CA ASN A 103 -7.46 -2.07 -26.03
C ASN A 103 -8.94 -1.65 -25.88
N PRO A 104 -9.55 -1.00 -26.87
CA PRO A 104 -10.90 -0.41 -26.74
C PRO A 104 -12.03 -1.42 -26.51
N ASN A 105 -11.79 -2.71 -26.83
CA ASN A 105 -12.76 -3.78 -26.57
C ASN A 105 -12.72 -4.28 -25.11
N LEU A 106 -11.75 -3.87 -24.31
CA LEU A 106 -11.62 -4.26 -22.91
C LEU A 106 -12.48 -3.33 -22.03
N THR A 107 -13.69 -3.78 -21.70
CA THR A 107 -14.65 -3.00 -20.91
C THR A 107 -14.51 -3.18 -19.40
N SER A 108 -13.96 -4.32 -18.95
CA SER A 108 -13.63 -4.62 -17.56
C SER A 108 -12.50 -5.65 -17.53
N TYR A 109 -11.80 -5.76 -16.41
CA TYR A 109 -10.69 -6.69 -16.26
C TYR A 109 -10.55 -7.19 -14.82
N ILE A 110 -9.97 -8.38 -14.69
CA ILE A 110 -9.42 -8.89 -13.43
C ILE A 110 -8.06 -9.53 -13.76
N TYR A 111 -7.01 -9.06 -13.11
CA TYR A 111 -5.68 -9.66 -13.16
C TYR A 111 -5.30 -10.20 -11.79
N ILE A 112 -4.66 -11.38 -11.77
CA ILE A 112 -4.12 -11.99 -10.56
C ILE A 112 -2.62 -12.18 -10.78
N THR A 113 -1.81 -11.43 -10.03
CA THR A 113 -0.37 -11.39 -10.20
C THR A 113 0.33 -11.98 -8.98
N PRO A 114 0.92 -13.20 -9.08
CA PRO A 114 1.79 -13.72 -8.05
C PRO A 114 3.12 -12.95 -8.06
N ILE A 115 3.54 -12.40 -6.92
CA ILE A 115 4.76 -11.59 -6.82
C ILE A 115 5.30 -11.61 -5.39
N ASP A 116 6.63 -11.58 -5.23
CA ASP A 116 7.26 -11.17 -3.96
C ASP A 116 7.16 -9.64 -3.87
N PHE A 117 6.06 -9.16 -3.29
CA PHE A 117 5.72 -7.74 -3.24
C PHE A 117 6.56 -7.02 -2.20
N ASN A 118 6.60 -7.56 -0.97
CA ASN A 118 7.25 -6.94 0.16
C ASN A 118 8.79 -7.16 0.19
N LYS A 119 9.31 -8.04 -0.69
CA LYS A 119 10.73 -8.41 -0.83
C LYS A 119 11.25 -9.28 0.33
N ASN A 120 10.44 -10.25 0.77
CA ASN A 120 10.78 -11.20 1.83
C ASN A 120 11.02 -12.63 1.32
N SER A 121 11.12 -12.84 -0.01
CA SER A 121 11.25 -14.15 -0.65
C SER A 121 10.05 -15.08 -0.50
N LYS A 122 8.87 -14.54 -0.18
CA LYS A 122 7.59 -15.24 -0.19
C LYS A 122 6.68 -14.62 -1.22
N THR A 123 5.72 -15.40 -1.72
CA THR A 123 4.78 -14.95 -2.75
C THR A 123 3.53 -14.39 -2.12
N GLU A 124 3.20 -13.15 -2.48
CA GLU A 124 1.89 -12.53 -2.31
C GLU A 124 1.11 -12.57 -3.63
N TYR A 125 -0.20 -12.34 -3.55
CA TYR A 125 -1.08 -12.22 -4.71
C TYR A 125 -1.71 -10.84 -4.76
N ILE A 126 -1.51 -10.15 -5.88
CA ILE A 126 -2.18 -8.89 -6.16
C ILE A 126 -3.32 -9.17 -7.13
N ILE A 127 -4.55 -8.86 -6.73
CA ILE A 127 -5.73 -8.95 -7.57
C ILE A 127 -6.15 -7.53 -7.95
N GLU A 128 -6.07 -7.19 -9.23
CA GLU A 128 -6.41 -5.86 -9.75
C GLU A 128 -7.65 -5.94 -10.64
N SER A 129 -8.54 -4.98 -10.51
CA SER A 129 -9.73 -4.81 -11.34
C SER A 129 -9.95 -3.33 -11.67
N ASP A 130 -10.99 -3.04 -12.46
CA ASP A 130 -11.45 -1.68 -12.74
C ASP A 130 -11.92 -0.91 -11.49
N ILE A 131 -12.33 -1.61 -10.42
CA ILE A 131 -12.87 -0.99 -9.19
C ILE A 131 -11.94 -1.12 -7.98
N TYR A 132 -11.35 -2.31 -7.78
CA TYR A 132 -10.57 -2.63 -6.59
C TYR A 132 -9.18 -3.18 -6.91
N ASN A 133 -8.22 -2.90 -6.04
CA ASN A 133 -6.98 -3.67 -5.92
C ASN A 133 -6.91 -4.33 -4.55
N LEU A 134 -6.62 -5.63 -4.51
CA LEU A 134 -6.51 -6.44 -3.30
C LEU A 134 -5.09 -7.00 -3.22
N TYR A 135 -4.46 -6.92 -2.05
CA TYR A 135 -3.14 -7.48 -1.81
C TYR A 135 -3.20 -8.51 -0.69
N ILE A 136 -2.98 -9.77 -1.05
CA ILE A 136 -3.18 -10.93 -0.17
C ILE A 136 -1.84 -11.57 0.15
N ASP A 137 -1.61 -11.89 1.42
CA ASP A 137 -0.44 -12.65 1.89
C ASP A 137 -0.86 -14.05 2.39
N PRO A 138 -0.70 -15.10 1.57
CA PRO A 138 -0.94 -16.48 1.99
C PRO A 138 -0.07 -16.93 3.17
N ASN A 139 1.11 -16.32 3.35
CA ASN A 139 2.07 -16.69 4.39
C ASN A 139 1.75 -16.05 5.74
N ASP A 140 0.84 -15.07 5.76
CA ASP A 140 0.21 -14.50 6.94
C ASP A 140 -1.27 -14.91 7.00
N GLY A 141 -1.52 -16.22 6.89
CA GLY A 141 -2.85 -16.82 7.05
C GLY A 141 -3.88 -16.43 5.99
N GLY A 142 -3.44 -15.96 4.82
CA GLY A 142 -4.35 -15.49 3.76
C GLY A 142 -4.97 -14.13 4.06
N THR A 143 -4.31 -13.30 4.89
CA THR A 143 -4.83 -11.97 5.20
C THR A 143 -4.76 -11.03 4.01
N LEU A 144 -5.71 -10.08 3.97
CA LEU A 144 -5.73 -8.97 3.03
C LEU A 144 -5.03 -7.79 3.70
N PHE A 145 -3.83 -7.42 3.24
CA PHE A 145 -3.01 -6.39 3.88
C PHE A 145 -3.12 -5.02 3.20
N GLU A 146 -3.76 -4.95 2.03
CA GLU A 146 -4.07 -3.71 1.34
C GLU A 146 -5.36 -3.88 0.50
N LEU A 147 -6.24 -2.87 0.54
CA LEU A 147 -7.47 -2.82 -0.25
C LEU A 147 -7.68 -1.40 -0.77
N ASP A 148 -7.50 -1.21 -2.07
CA ASP A 148 -7.77 0.07 -2.72
C ASP A 148 -9.15 0.09 -3.34
N TYR A 149 -9.83 1.22 -3.19
CA TYR A 149 -11.04 1.55 -3.90
C TYR A 149 -10.77 2.68 -4.90
N LYS A 150 -10.59 2.31 -6.18
CA LYS A 150 -10.18 3.23 -7.26
C LYS A 150 -11.16 4.40 -7.48
N PRO A 151 -12.51 4.21 -7.45
CA PRO A 151 -13.44 5.32 -7.64
C PRO A 151 -13.25 6.49 -6.66
N LYS A 152 -12.69 6.26 -5.48
CA LYS A 152 -12.40 7.30 -4.48
C LYS A 152 -10.92 7.51 -4.19
N SER A 153 -10.04 6.81 -4.91
CA SER A 153 -8.59 6.85 -4.68
C SER A 153 -8.24 6.63 -3.20
N TYR A 154 -8.91 5.66 -2.58
CA TYR A 154 -8.88 5.46 -1.13
C TYR A 154 -8.38 4.07 -0.79
N ASN A 155 -7.39 3.98 0.09
CA ASN A 155 -6.95 2.71 0.66
C ASN A 155 -7.70 2.42 1.97
N LEU A 156 -8.59 1.43 1.96
CA LEU A 156 -9.45 1.07 3.08
C LEU A 156 -8.70 0.44 4.26
N LEU A 157 -7.46 0.01 4.04
CA LEU A 157 -6.59 -0.61 5.04
C LEU A 157 -5.40 0.25 5.43
N ASN A 158 -5.47 1.57 5.19
CA ASN A 158 -4.45 2.54 5.60
C ASN A 158 -4.53 2.80 7.12
N THR A 159 -4.27 1.74 7.87
CA THR A 159 -4.18 1.69 9.31
C THR A 159 -2.72 1.57 9.72
N MET A 160 -2.43 1.73 11.01
CA MET A 160 -1.12 1.47 11.57
C MET A 160 -1.24 0.46 12.69
N THR A 161 -0.35 -0.52 12.70
CA THR A 161 -0.16 -1.43 13.81
C THR A 161 0.49 -0.69 14.99
N ARG A 162 0.11 -1.05 16.23
CA ARG A 162 0.68 -0.49 17.45
C ARG A 162 2.06 -1.10 17.70
N TRP A 163 3.08 -0.55 17.05
CA TRP A 163 4.46 -0.99 17.22
C TRP A 163 5.10 -0.36 18.48
N PRO A 164 5.94 -1.09 19.23
CA PRO A 164 6.73 -0.49 20.31
C PRO A 164 7.77 0.47 19.74
N GLU A 165 7.99 1.58 20.45
CA GLU A 165 9.02 2.57 20.15
C GLU A 165 10.05 2.62 21.28
N ALA A 166 11.30 2.93 20.95
CA ALA A 166 12.39 2.97 21.94
C ALA A 166 12.16 4.02 23.05
N TYR A 167 11.33 5.04 22.79
CA TYR A 167 10.96 6.05 23.78
C TYR A 167 9.75 5.65 24.64
N HIS A 168 9.13 4.48 24.43
CA HIS A 168 8.08 3.93 25.28
C HIS A 168 8.60 3.21 26.54
N GLU A 169 9.90 3.29 26.86
CA GLU A 169 10.44 2.72 28.11
C GLU A 169 9.74 3.33 29.34
N SER A 170 9.30 2.47 30.27
CA SER A 170 8.47 2.83 31.44
C SER A 170 9.05 3.93 32.33
N LYS A 171 10.37 4.10 32.37
CA LYS A 171 11.02 5.21 33.09
C LYS A 171 10.74 6.59 32.50
N LYS A 172 10.17 6.67 31.30
CA LYS A 172 9.88 7.89 30.54
C LYS A 172 8.38 8.15 30.37
N LEU A 173 7.53 7.27 30.89
CA LEU A 173 6.07 7.35 30.77
C LEU A 173 5.48 7.59 32.15
N GLU A 174 4.79 8.71 32.33
CA GLU A 174 4.29 9.10 33.64
C GLU A 174 2.88 8.53 33.96
N ILE A 175 2.06 8.15 32.96
CA ILE A 175 0.60 8.04 33.19
C ILE A 175 -0.14 6.91 32.42
N TYR A 176 0.40 6.32 31.34
CA TYR A 176 -0.38 5.38 30.51
C TYR A 176 0.34 4.07 30.17
N GLU A 177 -0.43 2.98 30.17
CA GLU A 177 0.00 1.71 29.61
C GLU A 177 0.03 1.79 28.07
N VAL A 178 1.21 1.56 27.49
CA VAL A 178 1.38 1.49 26.03
C VAL A 178 0.92 0.12 25.54
N LEU A 179 -0.14 0.11 24.73
CA LEU A 179 -0.62 -1.09 24.07
C LEU A 179 0.21 -1.37 22.81
N VAL A 180 0.62 -2.62 22.63
CA VAL A 180 1.35 -3.09 21.45
C VAL A 180 0.61 -4.26 20.81
N ASP A 181 0.64 -4.33 19.48
CA ASP A 181 0.07 -5.46 18.74
C ASP A 181 1.13 -6.52 18.50
N ARG A 182 0.79 -7.81 18.67
CA ARG A 182 1.64 -8.95 18.28
C ARG A 182 1.72 -9.13 16.76
N PHE A 183 0.69 -8.71 16.04
CA PHE A 183 0.54 -8.93 14.60
C PHE A 183 0.17 -7.65 13.87
N ARG A 184 0.61 -7.56 12.61
CA ARG A 184 0.19 -6.49 11.70
C ARG A 184 -1.34 -6.44 11.61
N ARG A 185 -1.89 -5.23 11.64
CA ARG A 185 -3.30 -4.98 11.35
C ARG A 185 -3.56 -5.20 9.86
N SER A 186 -4.33 -6.24 9.57
CA SER A 186 -4.78 -6.64 8.24
C SER A 186 -6.24 -7.09 8.32
N MET A 187 -6.92 -7.15 7.17
CA MET A 187 -8.27 -7.68 7.07
C MET A 187 -8.24 -9.21 6.95
N PHE A 188 -9.35 -9.85 7.35
CA PHE A 188 -9.54 -11.30 7.32
C PHE A 188 -8.57 -12.12 8.19
N ARG A 189 -7.97 -11.52 9.22
CA ARG A 189 -7.20 -12.29 10.21
C ARG A 189 -8.13 -13.16 11.04
N LEU A 190 -8.01 -14.47 10.85
CA LEU A 190 -8.69 -15.48 11.66
C LEU A 190 -8.08 -15.53 13.07
N ARG A 191 -8.94 -15.63 14.09
CA ARG A 191 -8.54 -15.76 15.50
C ARG A 191 -9.36 -16.84 16.18
N PHE A 192 -8.71 -17.63 17.02
CA PHE A 192 -9.33 -18.57 17.93
C PHE A 192 -9.01 -18.11 19.35
N LEU A 193 -10.04 -17.90 20.15
CA LEU A 193 -9.94 -17.39 21.51
C LEU A 193 -10.64 -18.37 22.45
N HIS A 194 -10.19 -18.46 23.69
CA HIS A 194 -10.96 -19.12 24.74
C HIS A 194 -12.23 -18.32 25.04
N ASP A 195 -13.27 -19.00 25.55
CA ASP A 195 -14.56 -18.41 25.87
C ASP A 195 -14.53 -17.46 27.07
N ASP A 196 -13.47 -17.51 27.88
CA ASP A 196 -13.20 -16.63 29.02
C ASP A 196 -12.42 -15.35 28.65
N VAL A 197 -12.00 -15.18 27.39
CA VAL A 197 -11.27 -13.99 26.92
C VAL A 197 -12.20 -12.77 26.91
N THR A 198 -11.84 -11.74 27.70
CA THR A 198 -12.62 -10.50 27.74
C THR A 198 -12.29 -9.56 26.58
N ILE A 199 -13.17 -8.58 26.35
CA ILE A 199 -12.96 -7.54 25.33
C ILE A 199 -11.71 -6.71 25.66
N GLU A 200 -11.46 -6.43 26.94
CA GLU A 200 -10.29 -5.66 27.39
C GLU A 200 -8.98 -6.42 27.13
N GLN A 201 -8.96 -7.73 27.39
CA GLN A 201 -7.82 -8.60 27.06
C GLN A 201 -7.60 -8.63 25.55
N PHE A 202 -8.66 -8.74 24.75
CA PHE A 202 -8.59 -8.69 23.29
C PHE A 202 -8.05 -7.35 22.77
N GLN A 203 -8.57 -6.22 23.26
CA GLN A 203 -8.16 -4.87 22.87
C GLN A 203 -6.71 -4.57 23.21
N SER A 204 -6.22 -5.07 24.35
CA SER A 204 -4.84 -4.92 24.81
C SER A 204 -3.87 -5.96 24.24
N ASP A 205 -4.38 -6.94 23.48
CA ASP A 205 -3.64 -8.10 22.95
C ASP A 205 -2.95 -8.95 24.05
N LYS A 206 -3.63 -9.07 25.21
CA LYS A 206 -3.21 -9.80 26.43
C LYS A 206 -4.17 -10.94 26.77
N TYR A 207 -4.40 -11.82 25.81
CA TYR A 207 -5.16 -13.07 25.93
C TYR A 207 -4.31 -14.25 25.50
#